data_AF-A0AAD7C6Z4-F1
#
_entry.id   AF-A0AAD7C6Z4-F1
#
_cell.length_a   1.000
_cell.length_b   1.000
_cell.length_c   1.000
_cell.angle_alpha   90.00
_cell.angle_beta   90.00
_cell.angle_gamma   90.00
#
_symmetry.space_group_name_H-M   'P 1'
#
loop_
_entity.id
_entity.type
_entity.pdbx_description
1 polymer ?
#
loop_
_entity_poly.entity_id
_entity_poly.type
_entity_poly.pdbx_seq_one_letter_code
_entity_poly.pdbx_strand_id
1 'polypeptide(L)'
;ARKKHGHHVGFGQDDPLGATPADIHHHISDARRYPLDIYNFHSRTGDPAMVDFIPKLQDHVLGRLLNRDFDGDSHEEFTPADRNTVRIVNNRIYASKTLRVNYTTYDVR
;
A
#
# COMPACT_ATOMS: atom_id res chain seq x y z
N ALA A 1 -6.71 -24.35 10.27
CA ALA A 1 -5.53 -24.14 9.38
C ALA A 1 -5.56 -22.72 8.83
N ARG A 2 -4.46 -21.95 8.91
CA ARG A 2 -4.43 -20.55 8.46
C ARG A 2 -4.46 -20.50 6.93
N LYS A 3 -5.51 -19.92 6.35
CA LYS A 3 -5.70 -19.81 4.89
C LYS A 3 -4.52 -19.00 4.33
N LYS A 4 -3.63 -19.63 3.56
CA LYS A 4 -2.56 -18.93 2.85
C LYS A 4 -3.19 -18.18 1.69
N HIS A 5 -3.04 -16.87 1.66
CA HIS A 5 -3.45 -16.07 0.51
C HIS A 5 -2.29 -15.96 -0.47
N GLY A 6 -2.55 -16.16 -1.76
CA GLY A 6 -1.51 -16.23 -2.80
C GLY A 6 -0.66 -14.98 -2.98
N HIS A 7 -1.09 -13.84 -2.43
CA HIS A 7 -0.36 -12.58 -2.46
C HIS A 7 0.56 -12.35 -1.25
N HIS A 8 0.53 -13.23 -0.24
CA HIS A 8 1.41 -13.10 0.91
C HIS A 8 2.83 -13.56 0.56
N VAL A 9 3.82 -12.75 0.93
CA VAL A 9 5.22 -13.17 0.86
C VAL A 9 5.43 -14.32 1.87
N GLY A 10 5.96 -15.44 1.38
CA GLY A 10 6.17 -16.66 2.16
C GLY A 10 7.00 -16.44 3.43
N PHE A 11 6.82 -17.27 4.46
CA PHE A 11 7.52 -17.09 5.74
C PHE A 11 9.05 -17.17 5.64
N GLY A 12 9.59 -18.07 4.81
CA GLY A 12 11.03 -18.21 4.61
C GLY A 12 11.63 -17.31 3.53
N GLN A 13 10.92 -16.26 3.13
CA GLN A 13 11.43 -15.26 2.19
C GLN A 13 11.96 -14.06 2.99
N ASP A 14 13.18 -13.65 2.68
CA ASP A 14 13.85 -12.56 3.38
C ASP A 14 13.78 -11.23 2.62
N ASP A 15 13.51 -10.17 3.38
CA ASP A 15 13.55 -8.77 2.93
C ASP A 15 13.95 -7.91 4.14
N PRO A 16 15.22 -8.05 4.60
CA PRO A 16 15.67 -7.36 5.79
C PRO A 16 15.73 -5.85 5.53
N LEU A 17 15.14 -5.09 6.45
CA LEU A 17 15.27 -3.63 6.46
C LEU A 17 16.63 -3.25 7.08
N GLY A 18 17.30 -2.27 6.47
CA GLY A 18 18.48 -1.65 7.05
C GLY A 18 18.21 -0.98 8.39
N ALA A 19 19.27 -0.47 9.02
CA ALA A 19 19.13 0.43 10.16
C ALA A 19 18.29 1.65 9.76
N THR A 20 17.39 2.09 10.62
CA THR A 20 16.51 3.24 10.37
C THR A 20 16.64 4.19 11.55
N PRO A 21 16.82 5.49 11.30
CA PRO A 21 16.74 6.49 12.36
C PRO A 21 15.41 6.40 13.13
N ALA A 22 15.44 6.71 14.43
CA ALA A 22 14.28 6.55 15.31
C ALA A 22 13.16 7.57 15.05
N ASP A 23 13.50 8.71 14.44
CA ASP A 23 12.58 9.79 14.03
C ASP A 23 11.78 9.44 12.77
N ILE A 24 12.19 8.42 12.01
CA ILE A 24 11.43 7.91 10.88
C ILE A 24 10.33 6.97 11.38
N HIS A 25 9.07 7.44 11.35
CA HIS A 25 7.92 6.68 11.87
C HIS A 25 7.71 5.32 11.19
N HIS A 26 7.90 5.23 9.88
CA HIS A 26 7.67 3.99 9.14
C HIS A 26 8.81 3.72 8.17
N HIS A 27 9.20 2.46 8.06
CA HIS A 27 10.18 2.00 7.07
C HIS A 27 9.72 0.69 6.46
N ILE A 28 9.61 0.69 5.14
CA ILE A 28 9.21 -0.44 4.30
C ILE A 28 10.35 -0.67 3.31
N SER A 29 10.49 -1.91 2.85
CA SER A 29 11.54 -2.24 1.89
C SER A 29 11.24 -1.64 0.52
N ASP A 30 12.24 -1.02 -0.09
CA ASP A 30 12.17 -0.57 -1.50
C ASP A 30 12.30 -1.74 -2.50
N ALA A 31 12.49 -2.97 -2.00
CA ALA A 31 12.69 -4.13 -2.84
C ALA A 31 11.44 -4.47 -3.67
N ARG A 32 11.64 -4.57 -4.98
CA ARG A 32 10.59 -4.95 -5.95
C ARG A 32 10.56 -6.46 -6.23
N ARG A 33 10.79 -7.27 -5.19
CA ARG A 33 11.01 -8.73 -5.30
C ARG A 33 9.74 -9.55 -5.49
N TYR A 34 8.61 -9.09 -4.94
CA TYR A 34 7.37 -9.86 -4.91
C TYR A 34 6.26 -9.12 -5.66
N PRO A 35 6.29 -9.15 -6.99
CA PRO A 35 5.29 -8.48 -7.81
C PRO A 35 3.93 -9.17 -7.74
N LEU A 36 2.89 -8.36 -7.74
CA LEU A 36 1.49 -8.77 -7.86
C LEU A 36 0.87 -8.02 -9.02
N ASP A 37 0.10 -8.73 -9.84
CA ASP A 37 -0.80 -8.09 -10.80
C ASP A 37 -1.99 -7.52 -10.03
N ILE A 38 -2.27 -6.23 -10.25
CA ILE A 38 -3.24 -5.48 -9.48
C ILE A 38 -4.69 -5.95 -9.71
N TYR A 39 -5.01 -6.41 -10.92
CA TYR A 39 -6.36 -6.88 -11.25
C TYR A 39 -6.61 -8.26 -10.65
N ASN A 40 -5.61 -9.14 -10.66
CA ASN A 40 -5.64 -10.41 -9.95
C ASN A 40 -5.70 -10.24 -8.42
N PHE A 41 -5.06 -9.18 -7.89
CA PHE A 41 -5.13 -8.86 -6.47
C PHE A 41 -6.54 -8.38 -6.07
N HIS A 42 -7.16 -7.56 -6.92
CA HIS A 42 -8.51 -7.02 -6.70
C HIS A 42 -9.63 -8.06 -6.86
N SER A 43 -9.45 -9.11 -7.68
CA SER A 43 -10.50 -10.08 -8.01
C SER A 43 -10.93 -11.02 -6.87
N ARG A 44 -10.71 -10.63 -5.61
CA ARG A 44 -11.02 -11.42 -4.41
C ARG A 44 -12.47 -11.15 -4.00
N THR A 45 -13.34 -12.03 -4.45
CA THR A 45 -14.80 -11.95 -4.21
C THR A 45 -15.13 -12.00 -2.71
N GLY A 46 -16.00 -11.08 -2.28
CA GLY A 46 -16.54 -11.04 -0.92
C GLY A 46 -15.73 -10.26 0.12
N ASP A 47 -14.62 -9.62 -0.26
CA ASP A 47 -13.85 -8.73 0.63
C ASP A 47 -14.29 -7.27 0.45
N PRO A 48 -14.90 -6.61 1.46
CA PRO A 48 -15.31 -5.21 1.38
C PRO A 48 -14.15 -4.24 1.05
N ALA A 49 -12.91 -4.59 1.43
CA ALA A 49 -11.74 -3.77 1.11
C ALA A 49 -11.40 -3.77 -0.39
N MET A 50 -11.95 -4.70 -1.17
CA MET A 50 -11.76 -4.76 -2.61
C MET A 50 -12.76 -3.88 -3.37
N VAL A 51 -13.81 -3.38 -2.73
CA VAL A 51 -14.82 -2.52 -3.38
C VAL A 51 -14.16 -1.21 -3.81
N ASP A 52 -14.22 -0.96 -5.12
CA ASP A 52 -13.60 0.18 -5.81
C ASP A 52 -12.09 0.31 -5.55
N PHE A 53 -11.39 -0.81 -5.33
CA PHE A 53 -9.98 -0.81 -5.00
C PHE A 53 -9.12 -0.06 -6.04
N ILE A 54 -9.34 -0.31 -7.34
CA ILE A 54 -8.55 0.30 -8.41
C ILE A 54 -8.79 1.83 -8.47
N PRO A 55 -10.04 2.33 -8.56
CA PRO A 55 -10.31 3.77 -8.47
C PRO A 55 -9.72 4.42 -7.22
N LYS A 56 -9.91 3.83 -6.03
CA LYS A 56 -9.39 4.37 -4.77
C LYS A 56 -7.87 4.42 -4.73
N LEU A 57 -7.19 3.44 -5.33
CA LEU A 57 -5.74 3.47 -5.46
C LEU A 57 -5.28 4.60 -6.40
N GLN A 58 -5.96 4.78 -7.54
CA GLN A 58 -5.65 5.88 -8.46
C GLN A 58 -5.85 7.23 -7.78
N ASP A 59 -6.94 7.41 -7.04
CA ASP A 59 -7.23 8.63 -6.28
C ASP A 59 -6.14 8.91 -5.25
N HIS A 60 -5.71 7.87 -4.51
CA HIS A 60 -4.63 8.00 -3.55
C HIS A 60 -3.32 8.43 -4.21
N VAL A 61 -2.91 7.76 -5.30
CA VAL A 61 -1.67 8.08 -6.01
C VAL A 61 -1.74 9.48 -6.62
N LEU A 62 -2.87 9.86 -7.21
CA LEU A 62 -3.07 11.19 -7.79
C LEU A 62 -2.98 12.28 -6.71
N GLY A 63 -3.67 12.09 -5.58
CA GLY A 63 -3.59 13.00 -4.45
C GLY A 63 -2.15 13.20 -3.95
N ARG A 64 -1.35 12.13 -3.87
CA ARG A 64 0.07 12.21 -3.51
C ARG A 64 0.90 12.95 -4.55
N LEU A 65 0.68 12.69 -5.83
CA LEU A 65 1.39 13.38 -6.93
C LEU A 65 1.10 14.89 -6.95
N LEU A 66 -0.11 15.28 -6.54
CA LEU A 66 -0.54 16.67 -6.43
C LEU A 66 -0.17 17.33 -5.08
N ASN A 67 0.50 16.60 -4.18
CA ASN A 67 0.78 17.04 -2.80
C ASN A 67 -0.48 17.50 -2.04
N ARG A 68 -1.59 16.79 -2.24
CA ARG A 68 -2.84 17.05 -1.54
C ARG A 68 -2.70 16.62 -0.08
N ASP A 69 -3.00 17.54 0.83
CA ASP A 69 -3.01 17.25 2.27
C ASP A 69 -4.07 16.19 2.61
N PHE A 70 -3.79 15.35 3.60
CA PHE A 70 -4.76 14.38 4.09
C PHE A 70 -5.75 15.06 5.04
N ASP A 71 -7.01 15.19 4.64
CA ASP A 71 -8.05 15.91 5.39
C ASP A 71 -9.17 15.00 5.94
N GLY A 72 -8.96 13.68 5.93
CA GLY A 72 -9.95 12.72 6.41
C GLY A 72 -11.13 12.51 5.44
N ASP A 73 -10.83 12.44 4.14
CA ASP A 73 -11.79 12.14 3.06
C ASP A 73 -12.84 13.24 2.82
N SER A 74 -12.55 14.49 3.18
CA SER A 74 -13.46 15.65 2.96
C SER A 74 -13.27 16.32 1.60
N HIS A 75 -12.47 15.69 0.76
CA HIS A 75 -11.92 16.19 -0.48
C HIS A 75 -12.85 15.93 -1.66
N GLU A 76 -12.94 16.87 -2.61
CA GLU A 76 -13.62 16.62 -3.89
C GLU A 76 -13.07 15.36 -4.56
N GLU A 77 -13.98 14.45 -4.95
CA GLU A 77 -13.63 13.21 -5.64
C GLU A 77 -13.03 13.51 -7.00
N PHE A 78 -11.96 12.79 -7.34
CA PHE A 78 -11.38 12.88 -8.68
C PHE A 78 -12.35 12.32 -9.71
N THR A 79 -12.46 13.02 -10.84
CA THR A 79 -13.28 12.55 -11.95
C THR A 79 -12.63 11.33 -12.64
N PRO A 80 -13.38 10.54 -13.43
CA PRO A 80 -12.79 9.50 -14.25
C PRO A 80 -11.69 10.01 -15.20
N ALA A 81 -11.79 11.26 -15.67
CA ALA A 81 -10.78 11.88 -16.51
C ALA A 81 -9.48 12.14 -15.74
N ASP A 82 -9.59 12.61 -14.49
CA ASP A 82 -8.45 12.82 -13.60
C ASP A 82 -7.75 11.49 -13.29
N ARG A 83 -8.50 10.44 -12.96
CA ARG A 83 -7.96 9.10 -12.70
C ARG A 83 -7.20 8.53 -13.89
N ASN A 84 -7.65 8.82 -15.12
CA ASN A 84 -6.98 8.38 -16.36
C ASN A 84 -5.61 9.04 -16.59
N THR A 85 -5.26 10.10 -15.84
CA THR A 85 -3.91 10.68 -15.86
C THR A 85 -2.88 9.81 -15.12
N VAL A 86 -3.33 8.92 -14.23
CA VAL A 86 -2.46 8.02 -13.46
C VAL A 86 -2.36 6.66 -14.16
N ARG A 87 -1.14 6.31 -14.58
CA ARG A 87 -0.85 5.01 -15.21
C ARG A 87 0.04 4.16 -14.32
N ILE A 88 -0.48 3.02 -13.86
CA ILE A 88 0.31 2.02 -13.13
C ILE A 88 1.06 1.16 -14.13
N VAL A 89 2.39 1.29 -14.15
CA VAL A 89 3.24 0.58 -15.11
C VAL A 89 3.15 -0.93 -14.87
N ASN A 90 2.91 -1.68 -15.96
CA ASN A 90 2.79 -3.14 -15.97
C ASN A 90 1.71 -3.68 -15.01
N ASN A 91 0.73 -2.87 -14.61
CA ASN A 91 -0.33 -3.26 -13.67
C ASN A 91 0.22 -3.85 -12.36
N ARG A 92 1.40 -3.39 -11.93
CA ARG A 92 2.21 -4.08 -10.93
C ARG A 92 2.28 -3.32 -9.61
N ILE A 93 1.91 -4.01 -8.53
CA ILE A 93 2.21 -3.61 -7.16
C ILE A 93 3.19 -4.62 -6.55
N TYR A 94 3.87 -4.26 -5.46
CA TYR A 94 4.85 -5.14 -4.83
C TYR A 94 4.47 -5.38 -3.37
N ALA A 95 4.42 -6.66 -2.98
CA ALA A 95 4.24 -7.02 -1.59
C ALA A 95 5.59 -6.89 -0.86
N SER A 96 5.62 -6.11 0.22
CA SER A 96 6.76 -6.06 1.12
C SER A 96 6.64 -7.13 2.20
N LYS A 97 7.76 -7.77 2.54
CA LYS A 97 7.77 -8.78 3.60
C LYS A 97 7.80 -8.15 5.00
N THR A 98 8.47 -7.00 5.11
CA THR A 98 8.75 -6.34 6.38
C THR A 98 8.28 -4.89 6.33
N LEU A 99 7.53 -4.48 7.36
CA LEU A 99 7.22 -3.09 7.69
C LEU A 99 7.71 -2.87 9.12
N ARG A 100 8.58 -1.88 9.33
CA ARG A 100 8.98 -1.39 10.64
C ARG A 100 8.18 -0.13 10.95
N VAL A 101 7.56 -0.09 12.13
CA VAL A 101 6.90 1.10 12.67
C VAL A 101 7.64 1.50 13.93
N ASN A 102 8.28 2.66 13.92
CA ASN A 102 8.91 3.26 15.09
C ASN A 102 7.85 4.14 15.76
N TYR A 103 7.46 3.76 16.99
CA TYR A 103 6.54 4.55 17.80
C TYR A 103 7.15 4.77 19.17
N THR A 104 6.93 5.96 19.73
CA THR A 104 7.32 6.28 21.09
C THR A 104 6.29 5.70 22.05
N THR A 105 6.69 4.73 22.87
CA THR A 105 5.89 4.30 24.02
C THR A 105 6.11 5.32 25.13
N TYR A 106 5.13 6.19 25.37
CA TYR A 106 5.12 7.02 26.57
C TYR A 106 4.80 6.14 27.77
N ASP A 107 5.67 6.13 28.78
CA ASP A 107 5.37 5.52 30.08
C ASP A 107 4.50 6.50 30.88
N VAL A 108 3.19 6.43 30.67
CA VAL A 108 2.20 7.12 31.52
C VAL A 108 1.94 6.27 32.75
N ARG A 109 2.75 6.46 33.79
CA ARG A 109 2.49 5.97 35.15
C ARG A 109 1.68 6.96 35.96
#